data_AF-A0A146G781-F1
#
_entry.id   AF-A0A146G781-F1
#
_cell.length_a   1.000
_cell.length_b   1.000
_cell.length_c   1.000
_cell.angle_alpha   90.00
_cell.angle_beta   90.00
_cell.angle_gamma   90.00
#
_symmetry.space_group_name_H-M   'P 1'
#
loop_
_entity.id
_entity.type
_entity.pdbx_description
1 polymer ?
#
loop_
_entity_poly.entity_id
_entity_poly.type
_entity_poly.pdbx_seq_one_letter_code
_entity_poly.pdbx_strand_id
1 'polypeptide(L)'
;MKREIPPVWLCSSRRPTPQGLRIVKRAEGSGLPTLSSPCHRACRRGFTLVEILVSVAIIAILAALVLPAFKSMRTHAQAARCVSSIRSWGVAMQLYVQENNGVFPNSKYPTNTHGILAKYLSMPENMTPSQLDEKIGCPDPDWKYGFNSLLSERPISTVSQPSRQIYAMDLCSSANDNRWIDLTVLGSKVVALRNAMPKPHSRKVCVLYVSGGAGLKLVSELYRSEVTRDTPSYVSSDDTTPIGSPDFDR
;
A
#
# COMPACT_ATOMS: atom_id res chain seq x y z
N MET A 1 11.36 10.66 -53.81
CA MET A 1 12.66 10.17 -53.33
C MET A 1 12.45 9.49 -51.99
N LYS A 2 12.56 8.15 -51.96
CA LYS A 2 12.49 7.30 -50.77
C LYS A 2 13.79 7.44 -49.98
N ARG A 3 13.74 7.57 -48.66
CA ARG A 3 14.86 7.20 -47.78
C ARG A 3 14.34 6.41 -46.60
N GLU A 4 15.01 5.29 -46.38
CA GLU A 4 14.63 4.12 -45.60
C GLU A 4 14.97 4.29 -44.12
N ILE A 5 14.20 3.58 -43.28
CA ILE A 5 14.37 3.43 -41.83
C ILE A 5 15.15 2.12 -41.59
N PRO A 6 16.24 2.09 -40.80
CA PRO A 6 16.83 0.83 -40.34
C PRO A 6 16.31 0.42 -38.93
N PRO A 7 16.32 -0.88 -38.58
CA PRO A 7 15.56 -1.43 -37.46
C PRO A 7 16.34 -1.59 -36.15
N VAL A 8 15.54 -1.57 -35.07
CA VAL A 8 15.61 -2.27 -33.78
C VAL A 8 16.84 -3.16 -33.51
N TRP A 9 17.54 -2.90 -32.40
CA TRP A 9 18.42 -3.88 -31.74
C TRP A 9 17.89 -4.26 -30.36
N LEU A 10 17.49 -5.54 -30.23
CA LEU A 10 17.19 -6.20 -28.97
C LEU A 10 18.48 -6.41 -28.17
N CYS A 11 18.46 -6.00 -26.89
CA CYS A 11 19.51 -6.29 -25.93
C CYS A 11 19.37 -7.75 -25.44
N SER A 12 20.24 -8.63 -25.95
CA SER A 12 20.39 -10.03 -25.55
C SER A 12 21.38 -10.12 -24.37
N SER A 13 20.88 -10.40 -23.16
CA SER A 13 21.73 -10.68 -21.99
C SER A 13 22.07 -12.17 -21.92
N ARG A 14 23.23 -12.53 -22.47
CA ARG A 14 23.89 -13.82 -22.19
C ARG A 14 24.50 -13.80 -20.78
N ARG A 15 24.32 -14.91 -20.06
CA ARG A 15 24.83 -15.16 -18.70
C ARG A 15 26.37 -15.22 -18.68
N PRO A 16 27.04 -14.80 -17.58
CA PRO A 16 28.46 -15.03 -17.41
C PRO A 16 28.74 -16.47 -16.95
N THR A 17 29.77 -17.07 -17.55
CA THR A 17 30.43 -18.31 -17.12
C THR A 17 31.42 -18.02 -15.98
N PRO A 18 31.52 -18.88 -14.95
CA PRO A 18 32.63 -18.79 -14.01
C PRO A 18 33.87 -19.50 -14.58
N GLN A 19 35.00 -18.81 -14.43
CA GLN A 19 36.34 -19.24 -14.82
C GLN A 19 36.89 -20.32 -13.88
N GLY A 20 37.88 -21.03 -14.41
CA GLY A 20 38.34 -22.31 -13.92
C GLY A 20 39.05 -22.32 -12.57
N LEU A 21 38.98 -23.49 -11.95
CA LEU A 21 39.89 -23.91 -10.90
C LEU A 21 40.72 -25.08 -11.43
N ARG A 22 42.04 -24.87 -11.44
CA ARG A 22 43.07 -25.78 -11.93
C ARG A 22 43.53 -26.63 -10.75
N ILE A 23 43.29 -27.95 -10.77
CA ILE A 23 43.84 -28.88 -9.76
C ILE A 23 44.61 -30.01 -10.45
N VAL A 24 45.72 -30.32 -9.80
CA VAL A 24 46.95 -31.02 -10.22
C VAL A 24 46.73 -32.52 -10.46
N LYS A 25 47.29 -33.04 -11.57
CA LYS A 25 47.51 -34.49 -11.78
C LYS A 25 48.62 -34.97 -10.84
N ARG A 26 48.39 -36.04 -10.07
CA ARG A 26 49.49 -36.82 -9.49
C ARG A 26 49.22 -38.33 -9.53
N ALA A 27 50.11 -38.99 -10.27
CA ALA A 27 50.69 -40.32 -10.14
C ALA A 27 49.81 -41.53 -9.81
N GLU A 28 49.85 -42.49 -10.73
CA GLU A 28 49.64 -43.92 -10.50
C GLU A 28 50.63 -44.46 -9.45
N GLY A 29 50.11 -45.27 -8.54
CA GLY A 29 50.87 -46.01 -7.52
C GLY A 29 50.06 -47.21 -7.05
N SER A 30 50.62 -48.38 -7.28
CA SER A 30 50.09 -49.74 -7.20
C SER A 30 49.75 -50.28 -5.79
N GLY A 31 48.63 -51.01 -5.71
CA GLY A 31 48.49 -52.29 -4.96
C GLY A 31 48.18 -52.24 -3.46
N LEU A 32 46.95 -52.60 -3.08
CA LEU A 32 46.60 -53.76 -2.23
C LEU A 32 45.05 -53.87 -2.09
N PRO A 33 44.44 -55.07 -2.11
CA PRO A 33 42.99 -55.24 -1.92
C PRO A 33 42.62 -55.27 -0.42
N THR A 34 41.30 -55.28 -0.13
CA THR A 34 40.58 -55.36 1.17
C THR A 34 39.97 -54.00 1.58
N LEU A 35 38.71 -53.85 2.00
CA LEU A 35 37.59 -54.76 2.26
C LEU A 35 36.33 -54.18 1.58
N SER A 36 35.43 -55.09 1.21
CA SER A 36 34.04 -54.85 0.83
C SER A 36 33.31 -53.91 1.82
N SER A 37 33.09 -52.66 1.42
CA SER A 37 32.07 -51.81 2.02
C SER A 37 30.70 -52.42 1.75
N PRO A 38 29.79 -52.55 2.73
CA PRO A 38 28.43 -52.92 2.44
C PRO A 38 27.84 -51.82 1.56
N CYS A 39 27.49 -52.18 0.33
CA CYS A 39 26.62 -51.38 -0.52
C CYS A 39 25.32 -51.20 0.25
N HIS A 40 25.15 -50.04 0.89
CA HIS A 40 23.88 -49.57 1.40
C HIS A 40 22.99 -49.39 0.17
N ARG A 41 22.36 -50.48 -0.30
CA ARG A 41 21.19 -50.37 -1.15
C ARG A 41 20.21 -49.55 -0.33
N ALA A 42 20.13 -48.26 -0.62
CA ALA A 42 19.00 -47.45 -0.26
C ALA A 42 17.81 -48.15 -0.92
N CYS A 43 17.19 -49.05 -0.16
CA CYS A 43 15.96 -49.73 -0.52
C CYS A 43 14.96 -48.60 -0.74
N ARG A 44 14.79 -48.19 -2.00
CA ARG A 44 13.83 -47.15 -2.37
C ARG A 44 12.47 -47.75 -2.09
N ARG A 45 11.94 -47.47 -0.89
CA ARG A 45 10.54 -47.68 -0.57
C ARG A 45 9.74 -46.84 -1.57
N GLY A 46 9.11 -47.51 -2.53
CA GLY A 46 8.17 -46.86 -3.43
C GLY A 46 6.93 -46.48 -2.63
N PHE A 47 6.44 -45.25 -2.82
CA PHE A 47 5.17 -44.84 -2.24
C PHE A 47 4.06 -45.73 -2.78
N THR A 48 3.24 -46.26 -1.88
CA THR A 48 2.02 -46.97 -2.27
C THR A 48 0.98 -45.95 -2.72
N LEU A 49 0.10 -46.34 -3.65
CA LEU A 49 -1.01 -45.50 -4.10
C LEU A 49 -1.88 -45.04 -2.92
N VAL A 50 -2.07 -45.92 -1.93
CA VAL A 50 -2.85 -45.65 -0.71
C VAL A 50 -2.24 -44.55 0.15
N GLU A 51 -0.91 -44.55 0.34
CA GLU A 51 -0.22 -43.50 1.11
C GLU A 51 -0.39 -42.12 0.47
N ILE A 52 -0.32 -42.04 -0.86
CA ILE A 52 -0.54 -40.78 -1.57
C ILE A 52 -2.02 -40.37 -1.45
N LEU A 53 -2.95 -41.32 -1.63
CA LEU A 53 -4.39 -41.05 -1.62
C LEU A 53 -4.88 -40.54 -0.26
N VAL A 54 -4.47 -41.16 0.85
CA VAL A 54 -4.88 -40.70 2.18
C VAL A 54 -4.26 -39.34 2.53
N SER A 55 -3.04 -39.10 2.08
CA SER A 55 -2.33 -37.84 2.35
C SER A 55 -2.99 -36.65 1.66
N VAL A 56 -3.34 -36.79 0.37
CA VAL A 56 -4.04 -35.71 -0.33
C VAL A 56 -5.45 -35.50 0.22
N ALA A 57 -6.12 -36.56 0.70
CA ALA A 57 -7.42 -36.44 1.37
C ALA A 57 -7.32 -35.62 2.67
N ILE A 58 -6.32 -35.90 3.51
CA ILE A 58 -6.10 -35.14 4.75
C ILE A 58 -5.74 -33.68 4.44
N ILE A 59 -4.84 -33.43 3.48
CA ILE A 59 -4.48 -32.06 3.06
C ILE A 59 -5.70 -31.31 2.53
N ALA A 60 -6.57 -31.96 1.75
CA ALA A 60 -7.79 -31.34 1.23
C ALA A 60 -8.76 -30.92 2.33
N ILE A 61 -8.96 -31.77 3.35
CA ILE A 61 -9.81 -31.46 4.51
C ILE A 61 -9.23 -30.28 5.30
N LEU A 62 -7.93 -30.29 5.58
CA LEU A 62 -7.27 -29.20 6.30
C LEU A 62 -7.32 -27.89 5.51
N ALA A 63 -7.06 -27.93 4.20
CA ALA A 63 -7.12 -26.76 3.34
C ALA A 63 -8.55 -26.16 3.31
N ALA A 64 -9.58 -27.00 3.22
CA ALA A 64 -10.98 -26.55 3.20
C ALA A 64 -11.36 -25.74 4.45
N LEU A 65 -10.80 -26.08 5.62
CA LEU A 65 -11.03 -25.35 6.87
C LEU A 65 -10.22 -24.04 6.95
N VAL A 66 -9.04 -23.97 6.35
CA VAL A 66 -8.13 -22.80 6.43
C VAL A 66 -8.48 -21.70 5.43
N LEU A 67 -8.98 -22.05 4.24
CA LEU A 67 -9.30 -21.10 3.18
C LEU A 67 -10.20 -19.92 3.61
N PRO A 68 -11.33 -20.11 4.34
CA PRO A 68 -12.17 -18.99 4.76
C PRO A 68 -11.45 -18.05 5.74
N ALA A 69 -10.64 -18.60 6.66
CA ALA A 69 -9.86 -17.81 7.60
C ALA A 69 -8.78 -16.96 6.89
N PHE A 70 -8.17 -17.49 5.83
CA PHE A 70 -7.14 -16.80 5.06
C PHE A 70 -7.66 -15.52 4.37
N LYS A 71 -8.91 -15.53 3.90
CA LYS A 71 -9.53 -14.34 3.27
C LYS A 71 -9.65 -13.16 4.25
N SER A 72 -10.05 -13.42 5.49
CA SER A 72 -10.14 -12.38 6.54
C SER A 72 -8.75 -11.91 6.99
N MET A 73 -7.77 -12.81 7.15
CA MET A 73 -6.41 -12.41 7.50
C MET A 73 -5.78 -11.46 6.47
N ARG A 74 -6.03 -11.69 5.17
CA ARG A 74 -5.53 -10.81 4.11
C ARG A 74 -6.11 -9.40 4.20
N THR A 75 -7.41 -9.25 4.44
CA THR A 75 -8.04 -7.92 4.56
C THR A 75 -7.57 -7.18 5.81
N HIS A 76 -7.34 -7.88 6.92
CA HIS A 76 -6.71 -7.29 8.11
C HIS A 76 -5.26 -6.85 7.87
N ALA A 77 -4.48 -7.66 7.14
CA ALA A 77 -3.11 -7.30 6.78
C ALA A 77 -3.06 -6.08 5.85
N GLN A 78 -3.97 -5.98 4.87
CA GLN A 78 -4.12 -4.80 4.01
C GLN A 78 -4.47 -3.56 4.83
N ALA A 79 -5.45 -3.66 5.72
CA ALA A 79 -5.84 -2.57 6.60
C ALA A 79 -4.67 -2.10 7.49
N ALA A 80 -3.91 -3.03 8.08
CA ALA A 80 -2.73 -2.68 8.87
C ALA A 80 -1.65 -1.95 8.05
N ARG A 81 -1.42 -2.40 6.81
CA ARG A 81 -0.49 -1.71 5.88
C ARG A 81 -0.95 -0.30 5.56
N CYS A 82 -2.22 -0.10 5.23
CA CYS A 82 -2.77 1.23 4.98
C CYS A 82 -2.60 2.17 6.16
N VAL A 83 -2.98 1.73 7.36
CA VAL A 83 -2.81 2.54 8.55
C VAL A 83 -1.33 2.85 8.81
N SER A 84 -0.41 1.93 8.52
CA SER A 84 1.03 2.22 8.61
C SER A 84 1.48 3.27 7.58
N SER A 85 1.02 3.16 6.32
CA SER A 85 1.36 4.10 5.26
C SER A 85 0.86 5.51 5.56
N ILE A 86 -0.40 5.65 6.01
CA ILE A 86 -0.97 6.97 6.34
C ILE A 86 -0.34 7.58 7.60
N ARG A 87 0.16 6.77 8.54
CA ARG A 87 0.97 7.27 9.66
C ARG A 87 2.30 7.85 9.16
N SER A 88 2.96 7.18 8.22
CA SER A 88 4.17 7.72 7.59
C SER A 88 3.89 9.09 6.95
N TRP A 89 2.75 9.26 6.27
CA TRP A 89 2.30 10.59 5.79
C TRP A 89 2.15 11.61 6.91
N GLY A 90 1.55 11.23 8.04
CA GLY A 90 1.40 12.11 9.20
C GLY A 90 2.75 12.63 9.71
N VAL A 91 3.74 11.74 9.83
CA VAL A 91 5.11 12.11 10.24
C VAL A 91 5.75 13.04 9.21
N ALA A 92 5.68 12.69 7.92
CA ALA A 92 6.24 13.51 6.85
C ALA A 92 5.62 14.92 6.81
N MET A 93 4.31 15.00 6.99
CA MET A 93 3.58 16.27 7.03
C MET A 93 4.03 17.12 8.22
N GLN A 94 4.19 16.53 9.40
CA GLN A 94 4.69 17.25 10.58
C GLN A 94 6.10 17.79 10.38
N LEU A 95 7.00 16.99 9.79
CA LEU A 95 8.36 17.43 9.46
C LEU A 95 8.33 18.59 8.45
N TYR A 96 7.51 18.49 7.41
CA TYR A 96 7.33 19.57 6.45
C TYR A 96 6.84 20.86 7.12
N VAL A 97 5.80 20.76 7.94
CA VAL A 97 5.22 21.92 8.64
C VAL A 97 6.25 22.57 9.57
N GLN A 98 7.10 21.78 10.24
CA GLN A 98 8.18 22.31 11.09
C GLN A 98 9.22 23.07 10.28
N GLU A 99 9.61 22.60 9.10
CA GLU A 99 10.59 23.27 8.25
C GLU A 99 10.05 24.48 7.48
N ASN A 100 8.74 24.51 7.20
CA ASN A 100 8.11 25.53 6.35
C ASN A 100 7.29 26.54 7.17
N ASN A 101 7.84 27.03 8.29
CA ASN A 101 7.22 28.07 9.14
C ASN A 101 5.81 27.73 9.63
N GLY A 102 5.52 26.45 9.87
CA GLY A 102 4.22 26.02 10.33
C GLY A 102 3.15 25.98 9.23
N VAL A 103 3.51 26.03 7.95
CA VAL A 103 2.55 26.06 6.83
C VAL A 103 2.35 24.66 6.24
N PHE A 104 1.10 24.30 5.94
CA PHE A 104 0.79 23.03 5.26
C PHE A 104 1.24 23.03 3.79
N PRO A 105 1.62 21.86 3.24
CA PRO A 105 2.00 21.77 1.84
C PRO A 105 0.81 22.04 0.94
N ASN A 106 1.08 22.36 -0.33
CA ASN A 106 0.02 22.52 -1.31
C ASN A 106 -0.70 21.17 -1.55
N SER A 107 -1.94 21.08 -1.08
CA SER A 107 -2.81 19.90 -1.15
C SER A 107 -3.89 20.00 -2.24
N LYS A 108 -3.91 21.10 -3.01
CA LYS A 108 -4.81 21.25 -4.17
C LYS A 108 -4.44 20.29 -5.31
N TYR A 109 -3.17 19.90 -5.39
CA TYR A 109 -2.67 18.97 -6.40
C TYR A 109 -2.01 17.78 -5.71
N PRO A 110 -2.65 16.60 -5.67
CA PRO A 110 -2.14 15.41 -4.97
C PRO A 110 -0.73 14.99 -5.43
N THR A 111 -0.44 15.18 -6.72
CA THR A 111 0.90 14.92 -7.29
C THR A 111 1.98 15.78 -6.65
N ASN A 112 1.66 17.03 -6.29
CA ASN A 112 2.59 17.97 -5.69
C ASN A 112 2.79 17.64 -4.22
N THR A 113 1.69 17.37 -3.48
CA THR A 113 1.75 16.98 -2.08
C THR A 113 2.58 15.72 -1.90
N HIS A 114 2.42 14.76 -2.82
CA HIS A 114 3.16 13.53 -2.73
C HIS A 114 4.65 13.72 -2.94
N GLY A 115 5.05 14.45 -3.98
CA GLY A 115 6.47 14.76 -4.22
C GLY A 115 7.10 15.51 -3.06
N ILE A 116 6.38 16.49 -2.50
CA ILE A 116 6.85 17.29 -1.35
C ILE A 116 7.13 16.39 -0.14
N LEU A 117 6.16 15.54 0.23
CA LEU A 117 6.28 14.72 1.44
C LEU A 117 7.16 13.48 1.23
N ALA A 118 7.34 13.01 0.00
CA ALA A 118 8.27 11.92 -0.33
C ALA A 118 9.72 12.24 0.05
N LYS A 119 10.12 13.52 -0.04
CA LYS A 119 11.43 14.01 0.43
C LYS A 119 11.67 13.65 1.91
N TYR A 120 10.63 13.75 2.74
CA TYR A 120 10.69 13.49 4.17
C TYR A 120 10.58 12.00 4.53
N LEU A 121 10.18 11.17 3.57
CA LEU A 121 10.07 9.72 3.72
C LEU A 121 11.30 8.98 3.19
N SER A 122 12.40 9.69 2.94
CA SER A 122 13.64 9.15 2.37
C SER A 122 13.42 8.38 1.07
N MET A 123 12.45 8.84 0.25
CA MET A 123 12.13 8.22 -1.02
C MET A 123 12.98 8.82 -2.15
N PRO A 124 13.34 8.02 -3.19
CA PRO A 124 14.09 8.53 -4.32
C PRO A 124 13.29 9.57 -5.11
N GLU A 125 13.92 10.69 -5.45
CA GLU A 125 13.29 11.83 -6.13
C GLU A 125 12.90 11.55 -7.59
N ASN A 126 13.40 10.45 -8.18
CA ASN A 126 13.18 10.07 -9.58
C ASN A 126 11.89 9.25 -9.83
N MET A 127 10.96 9.20 -8.87
CA MET A 127 9.71 8.46 -9.05
C MET A 127 8.61 9.32 -9.69
N THR A 128 7.84 8.73 -10.59
CA THR A 128 6.63 9.37 -11.12
C THR A 128 5.56 9.47 -10.02
N PRO A 129 4.60 10.43 -10.10
CA PRO A 129 3.52 10.53 -9.12
C PRO A 129 2.70 9.24 -8.98
N SER A 130 2.54 8.48 -10.06
CA SER A 130 1.86 7.19 -10.06
C SER A 130 2.63 6.08 -9.31
N GLN A 131 3.95 6.03 -9.44
CA GLN A 131 4.80 5.10 -8.69
C GLN A 131 4.78 5.43 -7.20
N LEU A 132 4.74 6.72 -6.89
CA LEU A 132 4.64 7.21 -5.53
C LEU A 132 3.28 6.87 -4.91
N ASP A 133 2.20 7.04 -5.66
CA ASP A 133 0.85 6.63 -5.24
C ASP A 133 0.75 5.14 -4.92
N GLU A 134 1.44 4.28 -5.67
CA GLU A 134 1.49 2.85 -5.40
C GLU A 134 2.33 2.54 -4.16
N LYS A 135 3.45 3.24 -3.99
CA LYS A 135 4.41 2.96 -2.91
C LYS A 135 3.96 3.48 -1.55
N ILE A 136 3.35 4.66 -1.51
CA ILE A 136 2.90 5.31 -0.27
C ILE A 136 1.39 5.15 -0.05
N GLY A 137 0.63 4.69 -1.04
CA GLY A 137 -0.80 4.46 -0.92
C GLY A 137 -1.15 3.15 -0.21
N CYS A 138 -2.45 2.90 -0.12
CA CYS A 138 -2.96 1.57 0.17
C CYS A 138 -2.66 0.59 -0.97
N PRO A 139 -2.44 -0.71 -0.67
CA PRO A 139 -2.19 -1.75 -1.67
C PRO A 139 -3.46 -2.14 -2.46
N ASP A 140 -4.36 -1.18 -2.68
CA ASP A 140 -5.60 -1.33 -3.42
C ASP A 140 -5.59 -0.40 -4.63
N PRO A 141 -5.93 -0.91 -5.83
CA PRO A 141 -5.88 -0.13 -7.05
C PRO A 141 -6.93 0.98 -7.06
N ASP A 142 -8.12 0.71 -6.50
CA ASP A 142 -9.28 1.60 -6.55
C ASP A 142 -9.30 2.65 -5.45
N TRP A 143 -8.38 2.57 -4.46
CA TRP A 143 -8.38 3.41 -3.27
C TRP A 143 -7.06 4.13 -3.11
N LYS A 144 -7.14 5.45 -2.95
CA LYS A 144 -5.99 6.36 -2.82
C LYS A 144 -6.26 7.37 -1.72
N TYR A 145 -5.21 7.87 -1.09
CA TYR A 145 -5.36 8.98 -0.15
C TYR A 145 -5.73 10.26 -0.89
N GLY A 146 -6.75 10.95 -0.38
CA GLY A 146 -7.05 12.33 -0.71
C GLY A 146 -6.70 13.26 0.43
N PHE A 147 -6.46 14.53 0.10
CA PHE A 147 -5.99 15.55 1.05
C PHE A 147 -6.97 16.70 1.15
N ASN A 148 -7.05 17.30 2.33
CA ASN A 148 -7.89 18.46 2.57
C ASN A 148 -7.30 19.68 1.85
N SER A 149 -7.95 20.13 0.77
CA SER A 149 -7.50 21.29 -0.02
C SER A 149 -7.76 22.61 0.69
N LEU A 150 -8.68 22.64 1.68
CA LEU A 150 -8.99 23.84 2.46
C LEU A 150 -7.89 24.17 3.49
N LEU A 151 -7.02 23.20 3.80
CA LEU A 151 -5.83 23.39 4.63
C LEU A 151 -4.57 23.72 3.81
N SER A 152 -4.65 23.62 2.47
CA SER A 152 -3.53 23.89 1.57
C SER A 152 -2.94 25.28 1.83
N GLU A 153 -1.62 25.34 2.02
CA GLU A 153 -0.86 26.60 2.20
C GLU A 153 -1.32 27.45 3.40
N ARG A 154 -2.03 26.85 4.37
CA ARG A 154 -2.45 27.54 5.58
C ARG A 154 -1.49 27.28 6.74
N PRO A 155 -1.33 28.23 7.67
CA PRO A 155 -0.56 27.98 8.87
C PRO A 155 -1.33 27.06 9.83
N ILE A 156 -0.61 26.16 10.48
CA ILE A 156 -1.15 25.23 11.51
C ILE A 156 -1.75 25.98 12.70
N SER A 157 -1.30 27.21 12.98
CA SER A 157 -1.87 28.07 14.01
C SER A 157 -3.32 28.48 13.73
N THR A 158 -3.80 28.34 12.49
CA THR A 158 -5.21 28.59 12.16
C THR A 158 -6.14 27.45 12.55
N VAL A 159 -5.58 26.29 12.91
CA VAL A 159 -6.35 25.10 13.28
C VAL A 159 -6.57 25.10 14.79
N SER A 160 -7.82 25.33 15.22
CA SER A 160 -8.17 25.39 16.65
C SER A 160 -8.11 24.02 17.32
N GLN A 161 -8.42 22.94 16.59
CA GLN A 161 -8.48 21.56 17.12
C GLN A 161 -7.80 20.54 16.18
N PRO A 162 -6.46 20.43 16.21
CA PRO A 162 -5.72 19.57 15.28
C PRO A 162 -5.99 18.07 15.45
N SER A 163 -6.48 17.64 16.62
CA SER A 163 -6.83 16.23 16.88
C SER A 163 -8.14 15.78 16.24
N ARG A 164 -9.04 16.71 15.89
CA ARG A 164 -10.34 16.42 15.25
C ARG A 164 -10.36 16.84 13.78
N GLN A 165 -9.47 17.73 13.36
CA GLN A 165 -9.37 18.20 11.98
C GLN A 165 -8.75 17.13 11.09
N ILE A 166 -9.48 16.68 10.06
CA ILE A 166 -9.04 15.72 9.06
C ILE A 166 -8.13 16.44 8.06
N TYR A 167 -6.92 15.90 7.91
CA TYR A 167 -5.94 16.33 6.93
C TYR A 167 -5.98 15.46 5.66
N ALA A 168 -6.07 14.15 5.80
CA ALA A 168 -6.16 13.22 4.68
C ALA A 168 -7.07 12.03 5.02
N MET A 169 -7.67 11.42 3.99
CA MET A 169 -8.44 10.20 4.15
C MET A 169 -8.43 9.36 2.87
N ASP A 170 -8.73 8.07 3.02
CA ASP A 170 -8.93 7.19 1.87
C ASP A 170 -10.15 7.61 1.05
N LEU A 171 -9.95 7.74 -0.26
CA LEU A 171 -10.99 8.01 -1.24
C LEU A 171 -10.98 6.92 -2.32
N CYS A 172 -12.17 6.55 -2.78
CA CYS A 172 -12.29 5.74 -3.99
C CYS A 172 -11.91 6.62 -5.20
N SER A 173 -10.83 6.24 -5.88
CA SER A 173 -10.31 6.95 -7.04
C SER A 173 -10.90 6.34 -8.32
N SER A 174 -11.48 7.20 -9.16
CA SER A 174 -11.54 6.94 -10.60
C SER A 174 -10.31 7.61 -11.24
N ALA A 175 -9.76 7.05 -12.32
CA ALA A 175 -8.40 7.30 -12.82
C ALA A 175 -8.02 8.79 -13.11
N ASN A 176 -9.00 9.71 -13.18
CA ASN A 176 -8.78 11.12 -13.52
C ASN A 176 -9.33 12.09 -12.46
N ASP A 177 -9.64 11.61 -11.26
CA ASP A 177 -10.35 12.44 -10.28
C ASP A 177 -9.42 13.21 -9.36
N ASN A 178 -9.83 14.45 -9.13
CA ASN A 178 -9.21 15.37 -8.20
C ASN A 178 -9.31 14.83 -6.77
N ARG A 179 -8.20 14.33 -6.22
CA ARG A 179 -8.15 13.65 -4.90
C ARG A 179 -8.12 14.64 -3.73
N TRP A 180 -8.90 15.70 -3.77
CA TRP A 180 -9.02 16.62 -2.65
C TRP A 180 -10.31 16.44 -1.88
N ILE A 181 -10.26 16.84 -0.61
CA ILE A 181 -11.37 16.84 0.31
C ILE A 181 -11.77 18.30 0.55
N ASP A 182 -12.84 18.74 -0.10
CA ASP A 182 -13.51 20.02 0.16
C ASP A 182 -15.03 19.81 0.23
N LEU A 183 -15.80 20.85 0.57
CA LEU A 183 -17.26 20.75 0.70
C LEU A 183 -17.97 20.37 -0.62
N THR A 184 -17.42 20.79 -1.76
CA THR A 184 -18.03 20.57 -3.07
C THR A 184 -17.82 19.13 -3.54
N VAL A 185 -16.59 18.62 -3.36
CA VAL A 185 -16.18 17.26 -3.67
C VAL A 185 -16.68 16.29 -2.63
N LEU A 186 -16.81 16.66 -1.35
CA LEU A 186 -17.54 15.83 -0.39
C LEU A 186 -18.98 15.62 -0.84
N GLY A 187 -19.67 16.61 -1.42
CA GLY A 187 -21.03 16.40 -1.93
C GLY A 187 -21.14 15.27 -2.96
N SER A 188 -20.24 15.25 -3.96
CA SER A 188 -20.24 14.27 -5.05
C SER A 188 -19.54 12.95 -4.68
N LYS A 189 -18.47 13.02 -3.89
CA LYS A 189 -17.70 11.87 -3.42
C LYS A 189 -18.28 11.21 -2.20
N VAL A 190 -19.14 11.86 -1.42
CA VAL A 190 -19.94 11.16 -0.39
C VAL A 190 -20.77 10.07 -1.04
N VAL A 191 -21.36 10.33 -2.21
CA VAL A 191 -22.07 9.30 -2.98
C VAL A 191 -21.11 8.18 -3.39
N ALA A 192 -19.89 8.51 -3.83
CA ALA A 192 -18.86 7.50 -4.12
C ALA A 192 -18.36 6.77 -2.87
N LEU A 193 -18.22 7.42 -1.71
CA LEU A 193 -17.80 6.79 -0.45
C LEU A 193 -18.91 5.92 0.16
N ARG A 194 -20.17 6.25 -0.13
CA ARG A 194 -21.35 5.45 0.20
C ARG A 194 -21.50 4.27 -0.75
N ASN A 195 -21.33 4.49 -2.06
CA ASN A 195 -21.63 3.50 -3.10
C ASN A 195 -20.42 2.68 -3.57
N ALA A 196 -19.18 3.11 -3.32
CA ALA A 196 -17.97 2.35 -3.64
C ALA A 196 -17.81 1.21 -2.64
N MET A 197 -18.57 0.15 -2.88
CA MET A 197 -18.36 -1.15 -2.28
C MET A 197 -17.50 -2.01 -3.21
N PRO A 198 -16.57 -2.84 -2.67
CA PRO A 198 -16.20 -2.93 -1.26
C PRO A 198 -15.08 -1.96 -0.87
N LYS A 199 -15.18 -1.38 0.33
CA LYS A 199 -14.04 -0.69 0.96
C LYS A 199 -12.93 -1.72 1.23
N PRO A 200 -11.67 -1.43 0.89
CA PRO A 200 -10.56 -2.38 0.95
C PRO A 200 -10.24 -2.85 2.37
N HIS A 201 -10.52 -2.01 3.38
CA HIS A 201 -10.03 -2.21 4.74
C HIS A 201 -11.12 -2.68 5.68
N SER A 202 -11.42 -3.97 5.84
CA SER A 202 -12.40 -4.42 6.87
C SER A 202 -13.69 -3.55 6.93
N ARG A 203 -14.12 -2.99 5.77
CA ARG A 203 -15.25 -2.04 5.59
C ARG A 203 -15.10 -0.63 6.20
N LYS A 204 -13.88 -0.19 6.48
CA LYS A 204 -13.51 1.11 7.06
C LYS A 204 -12.65 1.94 6.11
N VAL A 205 -12.48 3.22 6.42
CA VAL A 205 -11.66 4.21 5.72
C VAL A 205 -10.50 4.61 6.64
N CYS A 206 -9.27 4.76 6.11
CA CYS A 206 -8.20 5.34 6.89
C CYS A 206 -8.32 6.86 6.91
N VAL A 207 -8.14 7.44 8.08
CA VAL A 207 -8.19 8.89 8.30
C VAL A 207 -6.91 9.32 9.00
N LEU A 208 -6.39 10.47 8.58
CA LEU A 208 -5.26 11.17 9.18
C LEU A 208 -5.72 12.53 9.68
N TYR A 209 -5.51 12.77 10.97
CA TYR A 209 -5.76 14.05 11.61
C TYR A 209 -4.53 14.95 11.53
N VAL A 210 -4.74 16.26 11.60
CA VAL A 210 -3.67 17.27 11.61
C VAL A 210 -2.67 17.04 12.75
N SER A 211 -3.13 16.53 13.89
CA SER A 211 -2.27 16.13 15.02
C SER A 211 -1.28 15.00 14.70
N GLY A 212 -1.39 14.34 13.54
CA GLY A 212 -0.63 13.14 13.17
C GLY A 212 -1.28 11.83 13.61
N GLY A 213 -2.37 11.88 14.38
CA GLY A 213 -3.17 10.70 14.71
C GLY A 213 -3.76 10.08 13.46
N ALA A 214 -3.64 8.76 13.30
CA ALA A 214 -4.24 8.05 12.19
C ALA A 214 -4.87 6.71 12.60
N GLY A 215 -5.99 6.37 11.96
CA GLY A 215 -6.76 5.18 12.29
C GLY A 215 -7.86 4.84 11.29
N LEU A 216 -8.50 3.70 11.52
CA LEU A 216 -9.63 3.22 10.73
C LEU A 216 -10.94 3.72 11.33
N LYS A 217 -11.76 4.36 10.50
CA LYS A 217 -13.07 4.88 10.89
C LYS A 217 -14.16 4.39 9.96
N LEU A 218 -15.37 4.27 10.49
CA LEU A 218 -16.57 4.07 9.69
C LEU A 218 -16.92 5.40 9.01
N VAL A 219 -17.52 5.35 7.83
CA VAL A 219 -17.82 6.59 7.09
C VAL A 219 -19.00 7.32 7.73
N SER A 220 -19.92 6.61 8.39
CA SER A 220 -20.98 7.22 9.20
C SER A 220 -20.49 7.89 10.47
N GLU A 221 -19.32 7.51 10.99
CA GLU A 221 -18.72 8.13 12.18
C GLU A 221 -18.02 9.46 11.88
N LEU A 222 -17.77 9.76 10.60
CA LEU A 222 -17.10 10.99 10.18
C LEU A 222 -18.11 12.11 9.99
N TYR A 223 -17.79 13.29 10.50
CA TYR A 223 -18.66 14.47 10.41
C TYR A 223 -18.11 15.51 9.46
N ARG A 224 -19.00 16.27 8.80
CA ARG A 224 -18.57 17.39 7.94
C ARG A 224 -17.73 18.42 8.69
N SER A 225 -18.06 18.68 9.97
CA SER A 225 -17.25 19.56 10.83
C SER A 225 -15.79 19.14 10.91
N GLU A 226 -15.48 17.84 10.88
CA GLU A 226 -14.09 17.36 10.97
C GLU A 226 -13.26 17.73 9.74
N VAL A 227 -13.89 18.06 8.61
CA VAL A 227 -13.20 18.51 7.40
C VAL A 227 -13.14 20.04 7.31
N THR A 228 -14.17 20.75 7.78
CA THR A 228 -14.36 22.18 7.46
C THR A 228 -14.22 23.16 8.62
N ARG A 229 -14.04 22.67 9.86
CA ARG A 229 -14.10 23.46 11.09
C ARG A 229 -13.30 24.77 11.08
N ASP A 230 -12.07 24.73 10.58
CA ASP A 230 -11.16 25.89 10.62
C ASP A 230 -11.07 26.61 9.27
N THR A 231 -12.06 26.45 8.38
CA THR A 231 -12.04 26.96 7.00
C THR A 231 -12.89 28.23 6.82
N PRO A 232 -12.43 29.22 6.04
CA PRO A 232 -13.13 30.49 5.88
C PRO A 232 -14.52 30.35 5.22
N SER A 233 -14.77 29.21 4.58
CA SER A 233 -15.99 28.92 3.81
C SER A 233 -17.14 28.31 4.63
N TYR A 234 -16.99 28.14 5.95
CA TYR A 234 -17.98 27.44 6.76
C TYR A 234 -18.18 28.06 8.15
N VAL A 235 -19.39 28.57 8.41
CA VAL A 235 -19.75 29.39 9.59
C VAL A 235 -20.22 28.54 10.78
N SER A 236 -20.15 27.21 10.69
CA SER A 236 -20.66 26.29 11.72
C SER A 236 -19.59 25.24 12.09
N SER A 237 -18.76 25.54 13.09
CA SER A 237 -17.71 24.64 13.63
C SER A 237 -18.24 23.32 14.23
N ASP A 238 -19.57 23.19 14.36
CA ASP A 238 -20.28 22.10 15.06
C ASP A 238 -21.29 21.36 14.17
N ASP A 239 -21.09 21.37 12.85
CA ASP A 239 -21.93 20.57 11.95
C ASP A 239 -21.72 19.06 12.16
N THR A 240 -22.68 18.44 12.84
CA THR A 240 -22.73 17.00 13.10
C THR A 240 -23.38 16.20 11.97
N THR A 241 -23.51 16.76 10.76
CA THR A 241 -23.98 15.96 9.63
C THR A 241 -22.94 14.90 9.27
N PRO A 242 -23.33 13.61 9.29
CA PRO A 242 -22.41 12.53 8.95
C PRO A 242 -22.10 12.55 7.46
N ILE A 243 -20.85 12.26 7.13
CA ILE A 243 -20.37 12.13 5.76
C ILE A 243 -21.02 10.88 5.13
N GLY A 244 -21.05 9.75 5.84
CA GLY A 244 -21.67 8.49 5.41
C GLY A 244 -23.09 8.24 5.94
N SER A 245 -23.74 7.19 5.43
CA SER A 245 -24.90 6.57 6.09
C SER A 245 -24.49 5.23 6.71
N PRO A 246 -25.00 4.87 7.91
CA PRO A 246 -24.74 3.57 8.56
C PRO A 246 -25.09 2.34 7.71
N ASP A 247 -26.00 2.48 6.74
CA ASP A 247 -26.42 1.38 5.87
C ASP A 247 -25.27 0.86 4.99
N PHE A 248 -24.26 1.71 4.73
CA PHE A 248 -23.11 1.43 3.86
C PHE A 248 -21.84 1.06 4.66
N ASP A 249 -21.99 0.82 5.96
CA ASP A 249 -20.91 0.38 6.84
C ASP A 249 -20.96 -1.14 7.13
N ARG A 250 -21.97 -1.85 6.60
CA ARG A 250 -22.19 -3.30 6.78
C ARG A 250 -21.46 -4.21 5.81
#